data_AF-A0AAJ5JQE7-F1
#
_entry.id   AF-A0AAJ5JQE7-F1
#
_cell.length_a   1.000
_cell.length_b   1.000
_cell.length_c   1.000
_cell.angle_alpha   90.00
_cell.angle_beta   90.00
_cell.angle_gamma   90.00
#
_symmetry.space_group_name_H-M   'P 1'
#
loop_
_entity.id
_entity.type
_entity.pdbx_description
1 polymer ?
#
loop_
_entity_poly.entity_id
_entity_poly.type
_entity_poly.pdbx_seq_one_letter_code
_entity_poly.pdbx_strand_id
1 'polypeptide(L)'
;MSKSDEIFRTIRYNEQVIKSGLNFGGKTLKQLYRNFEKMIDLLIHLIIMVLIAIVLIGMVELVYNIIMTSITIGTMDSLTVMIQDVATFFIFLEIILMLLKYLKDIHHVPVKYLIIISITAIAREILLAHGDALRMIYLSLAILILMIVVYVIQKSNIISDDDL
;
A
#
# COMPACT_ATOMS: atom_id res chain seq x y z
N MET A 1 12.49 -71.89 9.65
CA MET A 1 12.41 -70.41 9.68
C MET A 1 12.38 -69.95 8.23
N SER A 2 11.26 -69.40 7.77
CA SER A 2 10.92 -69.32 6.34
C SER A 2 11.57 -68.12 5.65
N LYS A 3 12.14 -68.35 4.46
CA LYS A 3 12.74 -67.32 3.56
C LYS A 3 11.76 -66.18 3.23
N SER A 4 10.46 -66.43 3.37
CA SER A 4 9.40 -65.42 3.23
C SER A 4 9.44 -64.35 4.33
N ASP A 5 9.72 -64.72 5.58
CA ASP A 5 9.68 -63.78 6.73
C ASP A 5 10.84 -62.78 6.72
N GLU A 6 11.93 -63.13 6.05
CA GLU A 6 13.10 -62.28 5.89
C GLU A 6 12.83 -61.19 4.84
N ILE A 7 12.16 -61.55 3.74
CA ILE A 7 11.74 -60.61 2.68
C ILE A 7 10.69 -59.63 3.23
N PHE A 8 9.73 -60.10 4.04
CA PHE A 8 8.76 -59.21 4.66
C PHE A 8 9.41 -58.21 5.63
N ARG A 9 10.45 -58.62 6.36
CA ARG A 9 11.22 -57.72 7.24
C ARG A 9 12.02 -56.68 6.46
N THR A 10 12.65 -57.05 5.34
CA THR A 10 13.41 -56.10 4.52
C THR A 10 12.52 -55.09 3.79
N ILE A 11 11.34 -55.52 3.33
CA ILE A 11 10.35 -54.61 2.72
C ILE A 11 9.86 -53.58 3.74
N ARG A 12 9.52 -54.02 4.96
CA ARG A 12 9.05 -53.14 6.03
C ARG A 12 10.13 -52.16 6.50
N TYR A 13 11.37 -52.61 6.54
CA TYR A 13 12.52 -51.76 6.83
C TYR A 13 12.71 -50.67 5.75
N ASN A 14 12.68 -51.04 4.47
CA ASN A 14 12.84 -50.10 3.37
C ASN A 14 11.72 -49.05 3.35
N GLU A 15 10.47 -49.46 3.63
CA GLU A 15 9.32 -48.54 3.67
C GLU A 15 9.45 -47.50 4.81
N GLN A 16 9.97 -47.90 5.98
CA GLN A 16 10.23 -46.98 7.09
C GLN A 16 11.36 -46.00 6.79
N VAL A 17 12.42 -46.44 6.12
CA VAL A 17 13.56 -45.59 5.74
C VAL A 17 13.12 -44.56 4.70
N ILE A 18 12.33 -44.96 3.70
CA ILE A 18 11.78 -44.05 2.69
C ILE A 18 10.85 -43.01 3.33
N LYS A 19 9.92 -43.43 4.21
CA LYS A 19 9.01 -42.50 4.91
C LYS A 19 9.76 -41.52 5.82
N SER A 20 10.83 -41.97 6.46
CA SER A 20 11.64 -41.13 7.35
C SER A 20 12.45 -40.09 6.56
N GLY A 21 13.06 -40.47 5.43
CA GLY A 21 13.78 -39.56 4.55
C GLY A 21 12.87 -38.51 3.88
N LEU A 22 11.66 -38.90 3.49
CA LEU A 22 10.69 -38.01 2.84
C LEU A 22 10.09 -36.99 3.84
N ASN A 23 9.82 -37.41 5.08
CA ASN A 23 9.37 -36.52 6.16
C ASN A 23 10.47 -35.53 6.59
N PHE A 24 11.74 -35.95 6.56
CA PHE A 24 12.87 -35.06 6.84
C PHE A 24 13.00 -33.96 5.78
N GLY A 25 13.04 -34.33 4.48
CA GLY A 25 13.13 -33.37 3.38
C GLY A 25 11.94 -32.39 3.33
N GLY A 26 10.72 -32.86 3.60
CA GLY A 26 9.53 -32.01 3.66
C GLY A 26 9.57 -30.99 4.81
N LYS A 27 10.16 -31.35 5.96
CA LYS A 27 10.34 -30.41 7.09
C LYS A 27 11.39 -29.35 6.79
N THR A 28 12.52 -29.72 6.17
CA THR A 28 13.60 -28.80 5.84
C THR A 28 13.19 -27.79 4.76
N LEU A 29 12.47 -28.24 3.72
CA LEU A 29 11.93 -27.36 2.67
C LEU A 29 10.94 -26.34 3.22
N LYS A 30 10.02 -26.78 4.10
CA LYS A 30 9.02 -25.90 4.72
C LYS A 30 9.66 -24.89 5.68
N GLN A 31 10.76 -25.24 6.35
CA GLN A 31 11.53 -24.32 7.19
C GLN A 31 12.30 -23.28 6.38
N LEU A 32 12.94 -23.68 5.28
CA LEU A 32 13.62 -22.77 4.36
C LEU A 32 12.65 -21.72 3.82
N TYR A 33 11.52 -22.16 3.27
CA TYR A 33 10.49 -21.28 2.72
C TYR A 33 9.98 -20.27 3.77
N ARG A 34 9.71 -20.71 5.00
CA ARG A 34 9.27 -19.83 6.09
C ARG A 34 10.30 -18.79 6.51
N ASN A 35 11.59 -19.12 6.46
CA ASN A 35 12.65 -18.16 6.77
C ASN A 35 12.82 -17.13 5.64
N PHE A 36 12.64 -17.54 4.38
CA PHE A 36 12.60 -16.62 3.24
C PHE A 36 11.42 -15.66 3.32
N GLU A 37 10.21 -16.13 3.63
CA GLU A 37 9.05 -15.26 3.85
C GLU A 37 9.33 -14.20 4.92
N LYS A 38 9.85 -14.62 6.08
CA LYS A 38 10.22 -13.69 7.16
C LYS A 38 11.28 -12.66 6.76
N MET A 39 12.28 -13.06 5.98
CA MET A 39 13.31 -12.14 5.49
C MET A 39 12.73 -11.13 4.50
N ILE A 40 11.87 -11.57 3.58
CA ILE A 40 11.23 -10.72 2.59
C ILE A 40 10.31 -9.71 3.28
N ASP A 41 9.48 -10.15 4.22
CA ASP A 41 8.60 -9.27 4.98
C ASP A 41 9.41 -8.22 5.76
N LEU A 42 10.49 -8.63 6.42
CA LEU A 42 11.34 -7.69 7.17
C LEU A 42 12.01 -6.66 6.25
N LEU A 43 12.50 -7.10 5.09
CA LEU A 43 13.13 -6.22 4.10
C LEU A 43 12.13 -5.22 3.50
N ILE A 44 10.92 -5.69 3.20
CA ILE A 44 9.80 -4.85 2.77
C ILE A 44 9.52 -3.77 3.82
N HIS A 45 9.26 -4.16 5.07
CA HIS A 45 8.95 -3.20 6.13
C HIS A 45 10.08 -2.19 6.36
N LEU A 46 11.34 -2.62 6.25
CA LEU A 46 12.50 -1.74 6.35
C LEU A 46 12.51 -0.67 5.24
N ILE A 47 12.31 -1.07 3.98
CA ILE A 47 12.31 -0.14 2.84
C ILE A 47 11.17 0.87 2.97
N ILE A 48 9.97 0.43 3.36
CA ILE A 48 8.83 1.33 3.53
C ILE A 48 9.11 2.36 4.62
N MET A 49 9.65 1.91 5.75
CA MET A 49 9.93 2.79 6.89
C MET A 49 10.97 3.86 6.50
N VAL A 50 12.01 3.49 5.77
CA VAL A 50 12.99 4.44 5.22
C VAL A 50 12.33 5.40 4.22
N LEU A 51 11.46 4.89 3.34
CA LEU A 51 10.78 5.72 2.34
C LEU A 51 9.83 6.74 2.99
N ILE A 52 9.08 6.34 4.02
CA ILE A 52 8.25 7.26 4.81
C ILE A 52 9.13 8.34 5.45
N ALA A 53 10.27 7.97 6.04
CA ALA A 53 11.16 8.93 6.67
C ALA A 53 11.70 9.98 5.67
N ILE A 54 12.11 9.55 4.47
CA ILE A 54 12.59 10.45 3.40
C ILE A 54 11.47 11.40 2.95
N VAL A 55 10.26 10.89 2.74
CA VAL A 55 9.11 11.70 2.32
C VAL A 55 8.75 12.72 3.40
N LEU A 56 8.76 12.34 4.68
CA LEU A 56 8.50 13.27 5.78
C LEU A 56 9.53 14.41 5.83
N ILE A 57 10.81 14.13 5.60
CA ILE A 57 11.85 15.17 5.52
C ILE A 57 11.56 16.14 4.36
N GLY A 58 11.24 15.61 3.18
CA GLY A 58 10.88 16.43 2.01
C GLY A 58 9.64 17.29 2.23
N MET A 59 8.66 16.80 2.99
CA MET A 59 7.47 17.58 3.37
C MET A 59 7.82 18.76 4.28
N VAL A 60 8.73 18.57 5.24
CA VAL A 60 9.15 19.65 6.15
C VAL A 60 9.89 20.74 5.37
N GLU A 61 10.78 20.36 4.45
CA GLU A 61 11.48 21.32 3.58
C GLU A 61 10.49 22.12 2.71
N LEU A 62 9.50 21.45 2.14
CA LEU A 62 8.46 22.09 1.34
C LEU A 62 7.63 23.08 2.16
N VAL A 63 7.20 22.70 3.36
CA VAL A 63 6.45 23.60 4.26
C VAL A 63 7.29 24.81 4.65
N TYR A 64 8.58 24.62 4.91
CA TYR A 64 9.50 25.72 5.20
C TYR A 64 9.61 26.70 4.02
N ASN A 65 9.74 26.19 2.80
CA ASN A 65 9.80 27.00 1.58
C ASN A 65 8.50 27.80 1.34
N ILE A 66 7.34 27.19 1.59
CA ILE A 66 6.04 27.87 1.50
C ILE A 66 5.96 29.04 2.50
N ILE A 67 6.36 28.82 3.75
CA ILE A 67 6.33 29.85 4.81
C ILE A 67 7.28 31.01 4.46
N MET A 68 8.49 30.71 4.00
CA MET A 68 9.46 31.74 3.63
C MET A 68 8.99 32.59 2.44
N THR A 69 8.43 31.93 1.42
CA THR A 69 7.85 32.59 0.25
C THR A 69 6.63 33.43 0.62
N SER A 70 5.82 32.97 1.57
CA SER A 70 4.64 33.68 2.08
C SER A 70 4.97 34.97 2.85
N ILE A 71 6.21 35.19 3.31
CA ILE A 71 6.59 36.43 4.01
C ILE A 71 6.99 37.54 3.01
N THR A 72 7.40 37.18 1.79
CA THR A 72 7.80 38.12 0.73
C THR A 72 6.59 38.46 -0.15
N ILE A 73 5.51 38.98 0.45
CA ILE A 73 4.26 39.28 -0.25
C ILE A 73 4.41 40.61 -1.00
N GLY A 74 4.57 40.55 -2.32
CA GLY A 74 4.59 41.76 -3.15
C GLY A 74 4.32 41.59 -4.65
N THR A 75 4.27 40.38 -5.20
CA THR A 75 4.19 40.17 -6.67
C THR A 75 3.32 38.97 -7.03
N MET A 76 2.56 39.09 -8.14
CA MET A 76 1.62 38.05 -8.62
C MET A 76 2.29 36.70 -8.91
N ASP A 77 3.60 36.68 -9.20
CA ASP A 77 4.37 35.44 -9.38
C ASP A 77 4.44 34.57 -8.12
N SER A 78 4.39 35.16 -6.93
CA SER A 78 4.49 34.40 -5.68
C SER A 78 3.23 33.56 -5.40
N LEU A 79 2.07 33.95 -5.93
CA LEU A 79 0.83 33.17 -5.79
C LEU A 79 0.87 31.87 -6.59
N THR A 80 1.34 31.92 -7.83
CA THR A 80 1.49 30.74 -8.69
C THR A 80 2.50 29.75 -8.11
N VAL A 81 3.63 30.27 -7.61
CA VAL A 81 4.66 29.45 -6.92
C VAL A 81 4.09 28.81 -5.65
N MET A 82 3.34 29.56 -4.84
CA MET A 82 2.70 29.02 -3.64
C MET A 82 1.72 27.89 -3.96
N ILE A 83 0.88 28.06 -4.98
CA ILE A 83 -0.06 27.03 -5.42
C ILE A 83 0.69 25.77 -5.88
N GLN A 84 1.79 25.94 -6.62
CA GLN A 84 2.62 24.83 -7.08
C GLN A 84 3.27 24.08 -5.91
N ASP A 85 3.76 24.79 -4.90
CA ASP A 85 4.33 24.18 -3.69
C ASP A 85 3.25 23.43 -2.90
N VAL A 86 2.06 24.01 -2.73
CA VAL A 86 0.91 23.33 -2.12
C VAL A 86 0.50 22.09 -2.93
N ALA A 87 0.45 22.17 -4.26
CA ALA A 87 0.15 21.03 -5.10
C ALA A 87 1.21 19.92 -5.00
N THR A 88 2.48 20.28 -4.74
CA THR A 88 3.57 19.33 -4.47
C THR A 88 3.42 18.68 -3.09
N PHE A 89 2.90 19.42 -2.09
CA PHE A 89 2.59 18.89 -0.77
C PHE A 89 1.52 17.80 -0.83
N PHE A 90 0.50 17.99 -1.69
CA PHE A 90 -0.52 16.97 -1.93
C PHE A 90 0.04 15.67 -2.52
N ILE A 91 1.08 15.73 -3.37
CA ILE A 91 1.76 14.53 -3.90
C ILE A 91 2.45 13.78 -2.76
N PHE A 92 3.12 14.48 -1.85
CA PHE A 92 3.74 13.83 -0.68
C PHE A 92 2.71 13.18 0.23
N LEU A 93 1.55 13.81 0.44
CA LEU A 93 0.44 13.22 1.19
C LEU A 93 -0.08 11.94 0.50
N GLU A 94 -0.23 11.94 -0.83
CA GLU A 94 -0.63 10.77 -1.61
C GLU A 94 0.38 9.62 -1.49
N ILE A 95 1.69 9.92 -1.55
CA ILE A 95 2.74 8.94 -1.33
C ILE A 95 2.67 8.37 0.09
N ILE A 96 2.51 9.21 1.11
CA ILE A 96 2.34 8.75 2.49
C ILE A 96 1.11 7.84 2.63
N LEU A 97 -0.02 8.20 2.02
CA LEU A 97 -1.22 7.37 2.04
C LEU A 97 -0.97 5.98 1.43
N MET A 98 -0.23 5.90 0.32
CA MET A 98 0.15 4.62 -0.28
C MET A 98 1.08 3.81 0.64
N LEU A 99 2.06 4.45 1.28
CA LEU A 99 3.00 3.79 2.18
C LEU A 99 2.33 3.30 3.47
N LEU A 100 1.46 4.11 4.07
CA LEU A 100 0.68 3.74 5.24
C LEU A 100 -0.27 2.58 4.95
N LYS A 101 -0.90 2.56 3.77
CA LYS A 101 -1.74 1.44 3.34
C LYS A 101 -0.92 0.17 3.20
N TYR A 102 0.27 0.29 2.61
CA TYR A 102 1.15 -0.86 2.40
C TYR A 102 1.66 -1.46 3.72
N LEU A 103 1.82 -0.64 4.78
CA LEU A 103 2.08 -1.15 6.14
C LEU A 103 0.86 -1.82 6.79
N LYS A 104 -0.36 -1.46 6.39
CA LYS A 104 -1.59 -1.85 7.10
C LYS A 104 -2.17 -3.17 6.60
N ASP A 105 -2.08 -3.50 5.31
CA ASP A 105 -2.76 -4.67 4.73
C ASP A 105 -1.98 -5.36 3.60
N ILE A 106 -1.62 -6.65 3.78
CA ILE A 106 -1.08 -7.53 2.72
C ILE A 106 -2.20 -8.26 1.94
N HIS A 107 -3.40 -8.44 2.53
CA HIS A 107 -4.29 -9.52 2.03
C HIS A 107 -5.67 -9.14 1.48
N HIS A 108 -6.19 -7.92 1.67
CA HIS A 108 -7.43 -7.48 1.00
C HIS A 108 -7.30 -6.01 0.63
N VAL A 109 -7.03 -5.70 -0.64
CA VAL A 109 -6.90 -4.30 -1.11
C VAL A 109 -8.29 -3.70 -1.24
N PRO A 110 -8.72 -2.80 -0.35
CA PRO A 110 -10.11 -2.35 -0.36
C PRO A 110 -10.26 -1.28 -1.43
N VAL A 111 -11.27 -1.44 -2.29
CA VAL A 111 -11.59 -0.51 -3.39
C VAL A 111 -11.75 0.93 -2.90
N LYS A 112 -12.17 1.10 -1.64
CA LYS A 112 -12.32 2.39 -0.94
C LYS A 112 -11.04 3.25 -0.97
N TYR A 113 -9.86 2.64 -0.86
CA TYR A 113 -8.60 3.38 -0.83
C TYR A 113 -8.20 3.89 -2.21
N LEU A 114 -8.49 3.14 -3.27
CA LEU A 114 -8.28 3.59 -4.64
C LEU A 114 -9.15 4.82 -4.94
N ILE A 115 -10.37 4.84 -4.40
CA ILE A 115 -11.28 5.99 -4.53
C ILE A 115 -10.74 7.22 -3.78
N ILE A 116 -10.23 7.07 -2.56
CA ILE A 116 -9.62 8.19 -1.80
C ILE A 116 -8.39 8.75 -2.54
N ILE A 117 -7.56 7.89 -3.11
CA ILE A 117 -6.40 8.29 -3.94
C ILE A 117 -6.90 9.09 -5.16
N SER A 118 -7.94 8.59 -5.84
CA SER A 118 -8.53 9.28 -7.01
C SER A 118 -9.13 10.64 -6.65
N ILE A 119 -9.84 10.73 -5.51
CA ILE A 119 -10.39 12.00 -5.02
C ILE A 119 -9.26 12.99 -4.75
N THR A 120 -8.18 12.55 -4.09
CA THR A 120 -7.01 13.38 -3.80
C THR A 120 -6.32 13.88 -5.07
N ALA A 121 -6.19 13.02 -6.08
CA ALA A 121 -5.61 13.38 -7.37
C ALA A 121 -6.45 14.45 -8.10
N ILE A 122 -7.78 14.32 -8.10
CA ILE A 122 -8.67 15.32 -8.71
C ILE A 122 -8.64 16.63 -7.91
N ALA A 123 -8.60 16.58 -6.58
CA ALA A 123 -8.47 17.76 -5.74
C ALA A 123 -7.18 18.54 -6.05
N ARG A 124 -6.05 17.84 -6.22
CA ARG A 124 -4.78 18.44 -6.67
C ARG A 124 -4.93 19.09 -8.05
N GLU A 125 -5.60 18.44 -8.99
CA GLU A 125 -5.80 18.99 -10.33
C GLU A 125 -6.65 20.27 -10.31
N ILE A 126 -7.64 20.36 -9.42
CA ILE A 126 -8.43 21.60 -9.19
C ILE A 126 -7.52 22.72 -8.66
N LEU A 127 -6.62 22.40 -7.73
CA LEU A 127 -5.62 23.35 -7.23
C LEU A 127 -4.58 23.73 -8.28
N LEU A 128 -4.37 22.97 -9.35
CA LEU A 128 -3.45 23.38 -10.42
C LEU A 128 -4.16 24.16 -11.53
N ALA A 129 -5.44 23.88 -11.77
CA ALA A 129 -6.23 24.43 -12.87
C ALA A 129 -6.75 25.88 -12.63
N HIS A 130 -5.97 26.72 -11.95
CA HIS A 130 -6.30 28.13 -11.74
C HIS A 130 -6.38 28.86 -13.09
N GLY A 131 -7.59 29.09 -13.59
CA GLY A 131 -7.86 29.87 -14.81
C GLY A 131 -8.74 29.19 -15.85
N ASP A 132 -8.94 27.87 -15.79
CA ASP A 132 -9.80 27.15 -16.74
C ASP A 132 -11.14 26.77 -16.08
N ALA A 133 -12.13 27.64 -16.27
CA ALA A 133 -13.46 27.47 -15.69
C ALA A 133 -14.17 26.19 -16.16
N LEU A 134 -13.98 25.78 -17.42
CA LEU A 134 -14.61 24.55 -17.93
C LEU A 134 -14.00 23.32 -17.26
N ARG A 135 -12.68 23.31 -17.13
CA ARG A 135 -11.96 22.22 -16.47
C ARG A 135 -12.36 22.08 -15.01
N MET A 136 -12.51 23.19 -14.29
CA MET A 136 -13.01 23.17 -12.90
C MET A 136 -14.42 22.57 -12.78
N ILE A 137 -15.32 22.84 -13.72
CA ILE A 137 -16.68 22.27 -13.72
C ILE A 137 -16.63 20.75 -13.91
N TYR A 138 -15.84 20.25 -14.86
CA TYR A 138 -15.68 18.80 -15.08
C TYR A 138 -15.04 18.10 -13.88
N LEU A 139 -14.01 18.70 -13.28
CA LEU A 139 -13.32 18.14 -12.10
C LEU A 139 -14.25 18.11 -10.88
N SER A 140 -15.04 19.16 -10.65
CA SER A 140 -16.03 19.21 -9.57
C SER A 140 -17.12 18.14 -9.75
N LEU A 141 -17.62 17.97 -10.98
CA LEU A 141 -18.57 16.90 -11.30
C LEU A 141 -17.96 15.51 -11.07
N ALA A 142 -16.67 15.32 -11.38
CA ALA A 142 -15.99 14.05 -11.12
C ALA A 142 -15.89 13.74 -9.61
N ILE A 143 -15.59 14.72 -8.76
CA ILE A 143 -15.60 14.54 -7.29
C ILE A 143 -17.01 14.19 -6.80
N LEU A 144 -18.06 14.83 -7.34
CA LEU A 144 -19.45 14.51 -7.01
C LEU A 144 -19.77 13.03 -7.32
N ILE A 145 -19.38 12.55 -8.50
CA ILE A 145 -19.57 11.15 -8.89
C ILE A 145 -18.79 10.21 -7.96
N LEU A 146 -17.53 10.52 -7.64
CA LEU A 146 -16.72 9.71 -6.72
C LEU A 146 -17.34 9.63 -5.33
N MET A 147 -17.90 10.72 -4.81
CA MET A 147 -18.63 10.71 -3.54
C MET A 147 -19.84 9.78 -3.58
N ILE A 148 -20.60 9.77 -4.69
CA ILE A 148 -21.71 8.82 -4.89
C ILE A 148 -21.19 7.37 -4.88
N VAL A 149 -20.07 7.09 -5.55
CA VAL A 149 -19.45 5.76 -5.56
C VAL A 149 -19.06 5.33 -4.15
N VAL A 150 -18.41 6.20 -3.36
CA VAL A 150 -18.09 5.91 -1.95
C VAL A 150 -19.35 5.63 -1.14
N TYR A 151 -20.39 6.44 -1.33
CA TYR A 151 -21.67 6.28 -0.64
C TYR A 151 -22.33 4.94 -0.97
N VAL A 152 -22.37 4.54 -2.25
CA VAL A 152 -22.92 3.25 -2.69
C VAL A 152 -22.14 2.08 -2.11
N ILE A 153 -20.80 2.15 -2.10
CA ILE A 153 -19.94 1.10 -1.53
C ILE A 153 -20.10 1.01 -0.01
N GLN A 154 -20.23 2.14 0.69
CA GLN A 154 -20.53 2.14 2.11
C GLN A 154 -21.88 1.48 2.35
N LYS A 155 -22.92 1.88 1.62
CA LYS A 155 -24.26 1.31 1.75
C LYS A 155 -24.32 -0.18 1.42
N SER A 156 -23.57 -0.66 0.42
CA SER A 156 -23.51 -2.09 0.08
C SER A 156 -22.78 -2.90 1.15
N ASN A 157 -21.72 -2.34 1.75
CA ASN A 157 -20.97 -3.02 2.81
C ASN A 157 -21.65 -2.96 4.19
N ILE A 158 -22.61 -2.05 4.41
CA ILE A 158 -23.41 -1.98 5.65
C ILE A 158 -24.34 -3.21 5.82
N ILE A 159 -24.51 -4.05 4.79
CA ILE A 159 -25.27 -5.32 4.91
C ILE A 159 -24.35 -6.49 5.32
N SER A 160 -23.05 -6.26 5.53
CA SER A 160 -22.07 -7.30 5.93
C SER A 160 -21.25 -6.96 7.17
N ASP A 161 -21.64 -5.91 7.91
CA ASP A 161 -20.91 -5.40 9.09
C ASP A 161 -21.79 -5.41 10.36
N ASP A 162 -22.83 -6.27 10.41
CA ASP A 162 -23.40 -6.78 11.66
C ASP A 162 -22.59 -8.03 12.05
N ASP A 163 -21.32 -7.83 12.43
CA ASP A 163 -20.51 -8.80 13.20
C ASP A 163 -19.29 -8.04 13.76
N LEU A 164 -19.57 -7.07 14.64
CA LEU A 164 -18.64 -6.62 15.68
C LEU A 164 -18.75 -7.54 16.90
#